data_AF-A0A1B0DIY4-F1
#
_entry.id   AF-A0A1B0DIY4-F1
#
_cell.length_a   1.000
_cell.length_b   1.000
_cell.length_c   1.000
_cell.angle_alpha   90.00
_cell.angle_beta   90.00
_cell.angle_gamma   90.00
#
_symmetry.space_group_name_H-M   'P 1'
#
loop_
_entity.id
_entity.type
_entity.pdbx_description
1 polymer ?
#
loop_
_entity_poly.entity_id
_entity_poly.type
_entity_poly.pdbx_seq_one_letter_code
_entity_poly.pdbx_strand_id
1 'polypeptide(L)'
;MSEPFDEPAAYRGDIIVGLKFVPPDSGHNSSGNISLRKFSKSSIKTSTKGALHVLVKEAKNLMPVKANGTCDAFCKSYLLPEKSRSSKRKTDVIKRTVNPVWNHTIVYEDVTLQELSERALELTIWDHDRLASNEFLGGVRFSLGTVRVFIGGNACGKHYGKPVEWMDATGKELSLWQSMLNRPNFWVEGCLVLRSSIDTARNSL
;
A
#
# COMPACT_ATOMS: atom_id res chain seq x y z
N MET A 1 -38.33 5.11 -10.70
CA MET A 1 -36.95 5.61 -10.79
C MET A 1 -36.43 5.62 -9.37
N SER A 2 -35.94 4.47 -8.89
CA SER A 2 -35.39 4.32 -7.54
C SER A 2 -33.93 4.72 -7.57
N GLU A 3 -33.56 5.74 -6.81
CA GLU A 3 -32.16 6.08 -6.57
C GLU A 3 -31.43 4.83 -6.03
N PRO A 4 -30.21 4.53 -6.49
CA PRO A 4 -29.42 3.47 -5.88
C PRO A 4 -29.15 3.87 -4.43
N PHE A 5 -29.66 3.08 -3.50
CA PHE A 5 -29.23 3.14 -2.11
C PHE A 5 -27.73 2.82 -2.09
N ASP A 6 -26.89 3.81 -1.80
CA ASP A 6 -25.52 3.56 -1.36
C ASP A 6 -25.63 2.74 -0.06
N GLU A 7 -25.47 1.42 -0.17
CA GLU A 7 -25.34 0.54 0.98
C GLU A 7 -24.18 1.11 1.81
N PRO A 8 -24.40 1.48 3.09
CA PRO A 8 -23.34 2.08 3.89
C PRO A 8 -22.19 1.08 3.92
N ALA A 9 -21.03 1.48 3.39
CA ALA A 9 -19.87 0.61 3.25
C ALA A 9 -19.66 -0.15 4.55
N ALA A 10 -20.00 -1.45 4.55
CA ALA A 10 -20.04 -2.24 5.76
C ALA A 10 -18.65 -2.19 6.41
N TYR A 11 -18.57 -1.69 7.64
CA TYR A 11 -17.31 -1.57 8.36
C TYR A 11 -16.62 -2.95 8.45
N ARG A 12 -15.38 -3.04 7.96
CA ARG A 12 -14.58 -4.28 7.91
C ARG A 12 -13.43 -4.33 8.91
N GLY A 13 -13.28 -3.28 9.72
CA GLY A 13 -12.13 -3.06 10.59
C GLY A 13 -11.25 -1.92 10.10
N ASP A 14 -10.20 -1.66 10.86
CA ASP A 14 -9.22 -0.61 10.61
C ASP A 14 -7.82 -1.21 10.37
N ILE A 15 -7.01 -0.53 9.58
CA ILE A 15 -5.57 -0.80 9.43
C ILE A 15 -4.77 0.42 9.86
N ILE A 16 -3.70 0.18 10.63
CA ILE A 16 -2.73 1.19 11.04
C ILE A 16 -1.43 0.95 10.28
N VAL A 17 -1.01 1.95 9.51
CA VAL A 17 0.17 1.87 8.66
C VAL A 17 1.06 3.11 8.76
N GLY A 18 2.35 2.92 8.52
CA GLY A 18 3.32 3.98 8.29
C GLY A 18 3.86 3.91 6.87
N LEU A 19 4.01 5.06 6.21
CA LEU A 19 4.62 5.18 4.89
C LEU A 19 5.83 6.13 4.96
N LYS A 20 6.90 5.79 4.24
CA LYS A 20 8.08 6.64 4.12
C LYS A 20 8.76 6.41 2.77
N PHE A 21 9.10 7.46 2.06
CA PHE A 21 10.06 7.39 0.96
C PHE A 21 11.47 7.70 1.47
N VAL A 22 12.43 6.85 1.13
CA VAL A 22 13.86 7.06 1.38
C VAL A 22 14.52 7.39 0.04
N PRO A 23 15.01 8.62 -0.18
CA PRO A 23 15.75 8.97 -1.39
C PRO A 23 17.01 8.11 -1.58
N PRO A 24 17.54 8.00 -2.81
CA PRO A 24 18.85 7.37 -3.02
C PRO A 24 19.90 8.08 -2.16
N ASP A 25 20.86 7.33 -1.61
CA ASP A 25 22.01 7.90 -0.93
C ASP A 25 22.72 8.84 -1.90
N SER A 26 22.53 10.14 -1.70
CA SER A 26 23.31 11.16 -2.39
C SER A 26 24.70 11.00 -1.83
N GLY A 27 25.60 10.37 -2.59
CA GLY A 27 26.99 10.16 -2.20
C GLY A 27 27.68 11.48 -1.89
N HIS A 28 27.47 12.00 -0.69
CA HIS A 28 28.27 13.07 -0.13
C HIS A 28 29.62 12.43 0.14
N ASN A 29 30.59 12.75 -0.70
CA ASN A 29 32.01 12.66 -0.36
C ASN A 29 32.21 13.46 0.93
N SER A 30 32.06 12.82 2.09
CA SER A 30 32.63 13.31 3.33
C SER A 30 34.15 13.20 3.14
N SER A 31 34.77 14.31 2.76
CA SER A 31 36.20 14.53 2.92
C SER A 31 36.57 14.22 4.38
N GLY A 32 37.28 13.12 4.62
CA GLY A 32 37.66 12.74 5.98
C GLY A 32 38.26 11.34 6.12
N ASN A 33 39.56 11.24 5.82
CA ASN A 33 40.51 10.18 6.18
C ASN A 33 40.33 8.77 5.60
N ILE A 34 41.16 8.51 4.58
CA ILE A 34 41.58 7.19 4.12
C ILE A 34 42.20 6.42 5.29
N SER A 35 41.57 5.33 5.72
CA SER A 35 42.23 4.22 6.41
C SER A 35 42.07 2.96 5.56
N LEU A 36 43.15 2.59 4.88
CA LEU A 36 43.28 1.33 4.17
C LEU A 36 42.95 0.17 5.12
N ARG A 37 41.94 -0.65 4.76
CA ARG A 37 41.94 -2.11 4.95
C ARG A 37 40.82 -2.79 4.14
N LYS A 38 41.24 -3.35 3.00
CA LYS A 38 41.03 -4.75 2.56
C LYS A 38 39.61 -5.23 2.14
N PHE A 39 39.51 -5.46 0.82
CA PHE A 39 38.78 -6.55 0.13
C PHE A 39 37.27 -6.72 0.39
N SER A 40 36.45 -6.06 -0.44
CA SER A 40 35.45 -6.79 -1.23
C SER A 40 35.21 -6.05 -2.55
N LYS A 41 35.36 -6.73 -3.70
CA LYS A 41 34.82 -6.26 -4.99
C LYS A 41 33.32 -6.55 -4.97
N SER A 42 32.57 -5.79 -4.17
CA SER A 42 31.14 -5.62 -4.40
C SER A 42 31.04 -4.36 -5.25
N SER A 43 30.58 -4.48 -6.49
CA SER A 43 30.19 -3.34 -7.31
C SER A 43 29.21 -2.50 -6.48
N ILE A 44 29.66 -1.37 -5.95
CA ILE A 44 28.80 -0.41 -5.27
C ILE A 44 27.81 0.08 -6.34
N LYS A 45 26.65 -0.56 -6.43
CA LYS A 45 25.51 -0.03 -7.18
C LYS A 45 25.05 1.19 -6.40
N THR A 46 25.57 2.36 -6.76
CA THR A 46 24.92 3.61 -6.40
C THR A 46 23.59 3.62 -7.15
N SER A 47 22.52 3.11 -6.52
CA SER A 47 21.19 3.20 -7.11
C SER A 47 20.82 4.68 -7.19
N THR A 48 20.46 5.14 -8.38
CA THR A 48 19.97 6.50 -8.60
C THR A 48 18.52 6.68 -8.15
N LYS A 49 17.91 5.62 -7.63
CA LYS A 49 16.53 5.55 -7.17
C LYS A 49 16.46 5.24 -5.68
N GLY A 50 15.37 5.69 -5.06
CA GLY A 50 15.12 5.49 -3.64
C GLY A 50 14.31 4.22 -3.37
N ALA A 51 13.73 4.17 -2.17
CA ALA A 51 12.89 3.07 -1.73
C ALA A 51 11.61 3.59 -1.04
N LEU A 52 10.48 2.93 -1.31
CA LEU A 52 9.26 3.09 -0.55
C LEU A 52 9.23 2.06 0.59
N HIS A 53 9.17 2.54 1.82
CA HIS A 53 9.00 1.75 3.02
C HIS A 53 7.54 1.80 3.47
N VAL A 54 6.98 0.62 3.72
CA VAL A 54 5.58 0.43 4.13
C VAL A 54 5.59 -0.37 5.43
N LEU A 55 5.36 0.30 6.55
CA LEU A 55 5.20 -0.33 7.85
C LEU A 55 3.75 -0.73 8.03
N VAL A 56 3.45 -2.03 7.95
CA VAL A 56 2.16 -2.59 8.32
C VAL A 56 2.19 -2.87 9.83
N LYS A 57 1.60 -1.99 10.65
CA LYS A 57 1.68 -2.06 12.11
C LYS A 57 0.72 -3.11 12.64
N GLU A 58 -0.57 -2.86 12.47
CA GLU A 58 -1.64 -3.68 13.03
C GLU A 58 -2.95 -3.45 12.26
N ALA A 59 -3.89 -4.37 12.45
CA ALA A 59 -5.29 -4.15 12.12
C ALA A 59 -6.15 -4.33 13.38
N LYS A 60 -7.31 -3.69 13.41
CA LYS A 60 -8.23 -3.72 14.54
C LYS A 60 -9.64 -4.04 14.09
N ASN A 61 -10.36 -4.76 14.94
CA ASN A 61 -11.77 -5.09 14.76
C ASN A 61 -12.07 -5.69 13.37
N LEU A 62 -11.19 -6.57 12.88
CA LEU A 62 -11.42 -7.27 11.62
C LEU A 62 -12.72 -8.06 11.73
N MET A 63 -13.58 -7.95 10.72
CA MET A 63 -14.81 -8.74 10.63
C MET A 63 -14.48 -10.16 10.17
N PRO A 64 -14.63 -11.20 11.02
CA PRO A 64 -14.39 -12.58 10.61
C PRO A 64 -15.45 -13.03 9.63
N VAL A 65 -15.02 -13.76 8.60
CA VAL A 65 -15.94 -14.44 7.67
C VAL A 65 -16.35 -15.81 8.24
N LYS A 66 -15.47 -16.44 9.03
CA LYS A 66 -15.66 -17.78 9.60
C LYS A 66 -16.47 -17.73 10.90
N ALA A 67 -17.29 -18.77 11.12
CA ALA A 67 -18.16 -18.90 12.29
C ALA A 67 -17.42 -19.00 13.65
N ASN A 68 -16.11 -19.28 13.64
CA ASN A 68 -15.30 -19.36 14.86
C ASN A 68 -15.00 -17.99 15.50
N GLY A 69 -15.39 -16.88 14.86
CA GLY A 69 -15.24 -15.53 15.38
C GLY A 69 -13.81 -14.98 15.40
N THR A 70 -12.86 -15.64 14.73
CA THR A 70 -11.45 -15.20 14.67
C THR A 70 -10.89 -15.34 13.25
N CYS A 71 -9.80 -14.62 12.96
CA CYS A 71 -9.09 -14.72 11.69
C CYS A 71 -7.65 -15.20 11.88
N ASP A 72 -7.13 -15.91 10.89
CA ASP A 72 -5.70 -16.14 10.70
C ASP A 72 -5.16 -15.09 9.72
N ALA A 73 -4.99 -13.86 10.20
CA ALA A 73 -4.83 -12.69 9.35
C ALA A 73 -3.39 -12.47 8.84
N PHE A 74 -3.26 -12.13 7.57
CA PHE A 74 -2.05 -11.56 6.98
C PHE A 74 -2.37 -10.41 6.03
N CYS A 75 -1.44 -9.48 5.87
CA CYS A 75 -1.54 -8.39 4.90
C CYS A 75 -0.70 -8.70 3.66
N LYS A 76 -1.29 -8.49 2.48
CA LYS A 76 -0.66 -8.58 1.17
C LYS A 76 -0.49 -7.17 0.60
N SER A 77 0.66 -6.91 -0.01
CA SER A 77 1.03 -5.62 -0.57
C SER A 77 1.42 -5.74 -2.04
N TYR A 78 0.92 -4.82 -2.86
CA TYR A 78 1.34 -4.59 -4.24
C TYR A 78 1.61 -3.11 -4.48
N LEU A 79 2.61 -2.81 -5.30
CA LEU A 79 2.82 -1.46 -5.83
C LEU A 79 2.37 -1.47 -7.29
N LEU A 80 1.19 -0.94 -7.56
CA LEU A 80 0.57 -0.97 -8.87
C LEU A 80 1.36 -0.12 -9.88
N PRO A 81 1.39 -0.51 -11.16
CA PRO A 81 0.60 -1.58 -11.80
C PRO A 81 1.11 -3.01 -11.62
N GLU A 82 2.20 -3.23 -10.87
CA GLU A 82 2.80 -4.56 -10.73
C GLU A 82 1.95 -5.47 -9.81
N LYS A 83 1.15 -6.36 -10.42
CA LYS A 83 0.36 -7.40 -9.72
C LYS A 83 0.90 -8.83 -9.92
N SER A 84 2.15 -8.97 -10.40
CA SER A 84 2.77 -10.27 -10.64
C SER A 84 3.02 -11.06 -9.34
N ARG A 85 3.17 -12.39 -9.44
CA ARG A 85 3.52 -13.21 -8.27
C ARG A 85 4.87 -12.81 -7.65
N SER A 86 5.81 -12.31 -8.45
CA SER A 86 7.15 -11.89 -8.02
C SER A 86 7.19 -10.52 -7.32
N SER A 87 6.24 -9.63 -7.65
CA SER A 87 6.11 -8.31 -7.02
C SER A 87 5.29 -8.35 -5.72
N LYS A 88 4.52 -9.43 -5.51
CA LYS A 88 3.76 -9.64 -4.26
C LYS A 88 4.68 -9.61 -3.05
N ARG A 89 4.31 -8.82 -2.05
CA ARG A 89 4.89 -8.83 -0.70
C ARG A 89 3.79 -9.18 0.30
N LYS A 90 4.15 -9.79 1.43
CA LYS A 90 3.18 -10.10 2.49
C LYS A 90 3.84 -10.16 3.86
N THR A 91 3.04 -9.93 4.88
CA THR A 91 3.41 -10.19 6.28
C THR A 91 3.31 -11.68 6.61
N ASP A 92 3.78 -12.03 7.80
CA ASP A 92 3.44 -13.31 8.42
C ASP A 92 1.94 -13.38 8.78
N VAL A 93 1.48 -14.61 8.98
CA VAL A 93 0.11 -14.90 9.43
C VAL A 93 0.05 -14.85 10.95
N ILE A 94 -0.80 -13.98 11.49
CA ILE A 94 -1.11 -13.93 12.93
C ILE A 94 -2.44 -14.64 13.14
N LYS A 95 -2.42 -15.68 13.98
CA LYS A 95 -3.52 -16.63 14.09
C LYS A 95 -4.56 -16.23 15.14
N ARG A 96 -5.78 -16.68 14.94
CA ARG A 96 -6.88 -16.68 15.92
C ARG A 96 -7.11 -15.31 16.58
N THR A 97 -7.08 -14.24 15.80
CA THR A 97 -7.33 -12.89 16.30
C THR A 97 -8.01 -12.00 15.27
N VAL A 98 -8.81 -11.06 15.73
CA VAL A 98 -9.37 -9.96 14.92
C VAL A 98 -8.57 -8.65 15.07
N ASN A 99 -7.51 -8.68 15.88
CA ASN A 99 -6.62 -7.56 16.15
C ASN A 99 -5.14 -7.97 15.93
N PRO A 100 -4.75 -8.37 14.71
CA PRO A 100 -3.38 -8.80 14.44
C PRO A 100 -2.41 -7.62 14.53
N VAL A 101 -1.25 -7.85 15.16
CA VAL A 101 -0.12 -6.93 15.20
C VAL A 101 1.03 -7.57 14.44
N TRP A 102 1.45 -6.94 13.34
CA TRP A 102 2.53 -7.44 12.48
C TRP A 102 3.84 -6.71 12.68
N ASN A 103 3.81 -5.38 12.88
CA ASN A 103 5.00 -4.50 12.92
C ASN A 103 6.02 -4.82 11.81
N HIS A 104 5.53 -5.10 10.61
CA HIS A 104 6.32 -5.62 9.50
C HIS A 104 6.57 -4.52 8.47
N THR A 105 7.85 -4.28 8.13
CA THR A 105 8.22 -3.29 7.11
C THR A 105 8.46 -3.96 5.77
N ILE A 106 7.62 -3.64 4.79
CA ILE A 106 7.77 -4.01 3.39
C ILE A 106 8.55 -2.90 2.68
N VAL A 107 9.52 -3.27 1.85
CA VAL A 107 10.34 -2.32 1.08
C VAL A 107 10.16 -2.58 -0.42
N TYR A 108 9.85 -1.52 -1.16
CA TYR A 108 9.92 -1.47 -2.61
C TYR A 108 11.14 -0.63 -3.00
N GLU A 109 12.19 -1.29 -3.46
CA GLU A 109 13.43 -0.66 -3.92
C GLU A 109 13.30 -0.12 -5.36
N ASP A 110 14.29 0.66 -5.77
CA ASP A 110 14.45 1.19 -7.12
C ASP A 110 13.23 1.97 -7.65
N VAL A 111 12.68 2.84 -6.79
CA VAL A 111 11.56 3.74 -7.12
C VAL A 111 11.93 5.22 -6.90
N THR A 112 11.37 6.10 -7.72
CA THR A 112 11.49 7.56 -7.60
C THR A 112 10.18 8.19 -7.12
N LEU A 113 10.25 9.41 -6.56
CA LEU A 113 9.03 10.17 -6.21
C LEU A 113 8.12 10.42 -7.41
N GLN A 114 8.70 10.66 -8.59
CA GLN A 114 7.95 10.85 -9.83
C GLN A 114 7.22 9.57 -10.28
N GLU A 115 7.85 8.40 -10.13
CA GLU A 115 7.15 7.14 -10.36
C GLU A 115 6.04 6.94 -9.32
N LEU A 116 6.30 7.25 -8.04
CA LEU A 116 5.30 7.09 -6.97
C LEU A 116 4.10 8.06 -7.10
N SER A 117 4.24 9.22 -7.75
CA SER A 117 3.10 10.09 -8.04
C SER A 117 2.13 9.48 -9.06
N GLU A 118 2.61 8.56 -9.89
CA GLU A 118 1.84 7.88 -10.94
C GLU A 118 1.47 6.43 -10.56
N ARG A 119 1.71 6.02 -9.31
CA ARG A 119 1.52 4.64 -8.85
C ARG A 119 0.59 4.59 -7.64
N ALA A 120 0.11 3.39 -7.35
CA ALA A 120 -0.72 3.14 -6.17
C ALA A 120 -0.15 2.01 -5.33
N LEU A 121 -0.13 2.19 -4.01
CA LEU A 121 0.13 1.11 -3.06
C LEU A 121 -1.20 0.47 -2.66
N GLU A 122 -1.34 -0.83 -2.88
CA GLU A 122 -2.52 -1.61 -2.52
C GLU A 122 -2.18 -2.54 -1.35
N LEU A 123 -2.87 -2.37 -0.22
CA LEU A 123 -2.78 -3.25 0.94
C LEU A 123 -4.09 -3.99 1.14
N THR A 124 -4.05 -5.31 1.20
CA THR A 124 -5.23 -6.17 1.37
C THR A 124 -5.01 -7.16 2.50
N ILE A 125 -5.97 -7.27 3.41
CA ILE A 125 -5.94 -8.19 4.53
C ILE A 125 -6.76 -9.43 4.18
N TRP A 126 -6.20 -10.59 4.50
CA TRP A 126 -6.76 -11.89 4.17
C TRP A 126 -6.79 -12.79 5.40
N ASP A 127 -7.84 -13.58 5.53
CA ASP A 127 -7.90 -14.71 6.44
C ASP A 127 -7.29 -15.95 5.76
N HIS A 128 -6.22 -16.45 6.33
CA HIS A 128 -5.53 -17.61 5.80
C HIS A 128 -6.35 -18.88 6.07
N ASP A 129 -6.58 -19.66 5.02
CA ASP A 129 -7.06 -21.03 5.15
C ASP A 129 -6.04 -22.02 4.60
N ARG A 130 -5.81 -23.11 5.34
CA ARG A 130 -4.87 -24.17 4.94
C ARG A 130 -5.51 -25.19 4.00
N LEU A 131 -6.82 -25.37 4.12
CA LEU A 131 -7.58 -26.41 3.42
C LEU A 131 -8.48 -25.81 2.33
N ALA A 132 -8.74 -24.50 2.37
CA ALA A 132 -9.56 -23.77 1.42
C ALA A 132 -8.81 -22.55 0.81
N SER A 133 -9.54 -21.72 0.05
CA SER A 133 -9.05 -20.41 -0.38
C SER A 133 -8.89 -19.45 0.81
N ASN A 134 -7.95 -18.51 0.70
CA ASN A 134 -7.90 -17.42 1.66
C ASN A 134 -9.08 -16.47 1.41
N GLU A 135 -9.70 -15.99 2.48
CA GLU A 135 -10.85 -15.09 2.42
C GLU A 135 -10.40 -13.63 2.50
N PHE A 136 -11.00 -12.76 1.71
CA PHE A 136 -10.69 -11.32 1.75
C PHE A 136 -11.40 -10.68 2.93
N LEU A 137 -10.65 -9.96 3.77
CA LEU A 137 -11.19 -9.27 4.94
C LEU A 137 -11.39 -7.76 4.70
N GLY A 138 -10.65 -7.18 3.76
CA GLY A 138 -10.72 -5.76 3.45
C GLY A 138 -9.40 -5.23 2.91
N GLY A 139 -9.38 -3.99 2.41
CA GLY A 139 -8.15 -3.37 1.94
C GLY A 139 -8.21 -1.86 1.86
N VAL A 140 -7.07 -1.27 1.56
CA VAL A 140 -6.89 0.18 1.33
C VAL A 140 -5.99 0.39 0.12
N ARG A 141 -6.17 1.52 -0.56
CA ARG A 141 -5.33 1.89 -1.69
C ARG A 141 -4.85 3.32 -1.57
N PHE A 142 -3.54 3.51 -1.55
CA PHE A 142 -2.87 4.81 -1.44
C PHE A 142 -2.38 5.26 -2.80
N SER A 143 -2.80 6.45 -3.24
CA SER A 143 -2.35 7.12 -4.46
C SER A 143 -2.72 8.59 -4.41
N LEU A 144 -2.33 9.36 -5.43
CA LEU A 144 -2.83 10.73 -5.62
C LEU A 144 -4.29 10.80 -6.08
N GLY A 145 -4.95 9.63 -6.24
CA GLY A 145 -6.35 9.53 -6.59
C GLY A 145 -6.66 10.12 -7.96
N THR A 146 -7.89 10.61 -8.09
CA THR A 146 -8.40 11.17 -9.34
C THR A 146 -8.16 12.67 -9.42
N VAL A 147 -7.47 13.12 -10.46
CA VAL A 147 -7.38 14.54 -10.81
C VAL A 147 -8.68 14.93 -11.51
N ARG A 148 -9.47 15.85 -10.91
CA ARG A 148 -10.67 16.39 -11.58
C ARG A 148 -10.23 17.15 -12.82
N VAL A 149 -10.47 16.59 -14.01
CA VAL A 149 -10.38 17.34 -15.27
C VAL A 149 -11.66 18.15 -15.41
N PHE A 150 -11.53 19.48 -15.47
CA PHE A 150 -12.66 20.36 -15.65
C PHE A 150 -13.33 20.13 -17.02
N ILE A 151 -14.68 20.13 -16.98
CA ILE A 151 -15.67 20.10 -18.08
C ILE A 151 -15.79 18.75 -18.83
N GLY A 152 -16.82 17.98 -18.47
CA GLY A 152 -17.46 16.97 -19.32
C GLY A 152 -16.91 15.54 -19.30
N GLY A 153 -15.76 15.29 -18.66
CA GLY A 153 -15.18 13.94 -18.53
C GLY A 153 -15.56 13.24 -17.21
N ASN A 154 -15.79 11.93 -17.26
CA ASN A 154 -15.85 11.11 -16.05
C ASN A 154 -14.50 11.19 -15.33
N ALA A 155 -14.53 11.58 -14.06
CA ALA A 155 -13.33 11.69 -13.25
C ALA A 155 -12.72 10.28 -13.07
N CYS A 156 -11.48 10.09 -13.53
CA CYS A 156 -10.73 8.86 -13.34
C CYS A 156 -9.27 9.19 -13.02
N GLY A 157 -8.67 8.38 -12.15
CA GLY A 157 -7.24 8.48 -11.90
C GLY A 157 -6.44 8.07 -13.13
N LYS A 158 -5.20 8.56 -13.23
CA LYS A 158 -4.36 8.38 -14.41
C LYS A 158 -3.01 7.79 -14.05
N HIS A 159 -2.47 7.01 -14.97
CA HIS A 159 -1.10 6.50 -14.96
C HIS A 159 -0.45 6.87 -16.28
N TYR A 160 0.51 7.80 -16.24
CA TYR A 160 1.16 8.37 -17.43
C TYR A 160 0.14 8.85 -18.48
N GLY A 161 -0.87 9.59 -18.01
CA GLY A 161 -1.94 10.15 -18.85
C GLY A 161 -3.04 9.19 -19.27
N LYS A 162 -2.88 7.87 -19.06
CA LYS A 162 -3.91 6.87 -19.37
C LYS A 162 -4.86 6.68 -18.20
N PRO A 163 -6.19 6.60 -18.40
CA PRO A 163 -7.15 6.37 -17.33
C PRO A 163 -6.95 4.97 -16.73
N VAL A 164 -6.98 4.88 -15.40
CA VAL A 164 -6.85 3.62 -14.65
C VAL A 164 -7.79 3.61 -13.45
N GLU A 165 -8.41 2.46 -13.21
CA GLU A 165 -9.38 2.26 -12.12
C GLU A 165 -8.75 2.22 -10.73
N TRP A 166 -7.44 1.97 -10.66
CA TRP A 166 -6.70 1.79 -9.41
C TRP A 166 -6.07 3.08 -8.86
N MET A 167 -6.26 4.21 -9.53
CA MET A 167 -5.89 5.54 -9.01
C MET A 167 -7.12 6.22 -8.39
N ASP A 168 -7.72 5.54 -7.42
CA ASP A 168 -9.03 5.87 -6.83
C ASP A 168 -8.94 6.16 -5.31
N ALA A 169 -7.74 6.43 -4.81
CA ALA A 169 -7.55 6.84 -3.41
C ALA A 169 -8.34 8.12 -3.12
N THR A 170 -9.02 8.16 -1.97
CA THR A 170 -9.75 9.34 -1.49
C THR A 170 -9.47 9.58 -0.01
N GLY A 171 -9.91 10.73 0.52
CA GLY A 171 -9.86 11.04 1.94
C GLY A 171 -8.50 10.80 2.59
N LYS A 172 -8.48 9.92 3.62
CA LYS A 172 -7.27 9.60 4.38
C LYS A 172 -6.22 8.84 3.57
N GLU A 173 -6.61 7.99 2.63
CA GLU A 173 -5.67 7.23 1.80
C GLU A 173 -4.85 8.18 0.92
N LEU A 174 -5.53 9.11 0.25
CA LEU A 174 -4.90 10.16 -0.56
C LEU A 174 -4.02 11.06 0.31
N SER A 175 -4.56 11.55 1.44
CA SER A 175 -3.85 12.49 2.30
C SER A 175 -2.55 11.90 2.87
N LEU A 176 -2.57 10.61 3.23
CA LEU A 176 -1.38 9.93 3.75
C LEU A 176 -0.33 9.71 2.65
N TRP A 177 -0.76 9.32 1.44
CA TRP A 177 0.13 9.19 0.28
C TRP A 177 0.81 10.52 -0.06
N GLN A 178 0.01 11.58 -0.20
CA GLN A 178 0.51 12.92 -0.49
C GLN A 178 1.49 13.41 0.59
N SER A 179 1.18 13.16 1.86
CA SER A 179 2.07 13.54 2.97
C SER A 179 3.41 12.81 2.90
N MET A 180 3.42 11.54 2.51
CA MET A 180 4.65 10.75 2.34
C MET A 180 5.51 11.31 1.19
N LEU A 181 4.90 11.61 0.04
CA LEU A 181 5.60 12.18 -1.11
C LEU A 181 6.22 13.54 -0.79
N ASN A 182 5.51 14.38 -0.03
CA ASN A 182 5.95 15.72 0.34
C ASN A 182 7.00 15.74 1.46
N ARG A 183 7.19 14.63 2.18
CA ARG A 183 8.10 14.55 3.33
C ARG A 183 9.05 13.35 3.22
N PRO A 184 9.96 13.32 2.24
CA PRO A 184 10.98 12.29 2.15
C PRO A 184 11.76 12.14 3.47
N ASN A 185 12.17 10.92 3.79
CA ASN A 185 12.85 10.52 5.03
C ASN A 185 12.01 10.61 6.32
N PHE A 186 10.77 11.07 6.27
CA PHE A 186 9.87 11.07 7.43
C PHE A 186 8.82 9.97 7.31
N TRP A 187 8.56 9.30 8.43
CA TRP A 187 7.40 8.44 8.55
C TRP A 187 6.14 9.29 8.67
N VAL A 188 5.14 8.98 7.86
CA VAL A 188 3.76 9.44 8.03
C VAL A 188 2.90 8.24 8.38
N GLU A 189 2.18 8.31 9.49
CA GLU A 189 1.33 7.21 9.98
C GLU A 189 -0.15 7.57 9.88
N GLY A 190 -1.00 6.56 9.67
CA GLY A 190 -2.44 6.73 9.60
C GLY A 190 -3.22 5.49 10.03
N CYS A 191 -4.43 5.73 10.53
CA CYS A 191 -5.45 4.71 10.81
C CYS A 191 -6.59 4.87 9.79
N LEU A 192 -6.84 3.83 8.99
CA LEU A 192 -7.76 3.83 7.86
C LEU A 192 -8.78 2.70 7.99
N VAL A 193 -10.04 3.02 7.68
CA VAL A 193 -11.10 2.02 7.56
C VAL A 193 -10.86 1.18 6.32
N LEU A 194 -10.99 -0.14 6.45
CA LEU A 194 -10.85 -1.08 5.36
C LEU A 194 -12.06 -0.99 4.41
N ARG A 195 -11.79 -0.88 3.11
CA ARG A 195 -12.80 -1.02 2.06
C ARG A 195 -13.23 -2.48 1.95
N SER A 196 -14.52 -2.70 1.70
CA SER A 196 -15.12 -4.04 1.48
C SER A 196 -14.79 -4.64 0.11
N SER A 197 -14.41 -3.80 -0.85
CA SER A 197 -13.84 -4.19 -2.14
C SER A 197 -12.73 -3.22 -2.52
N ILE A 198 -11.71 -3.74 -3.18
CA ILE A 198 -10.62 -2.96 -3.78
C ILE A 198 -10.73 -2.94 -5.31
N ASP A 199 -11.55 -3.81 -5.89
CA ASP A 199 -11.92 -3.72 -7.30
C ASP A 199 -13.08 -2.74 -7.47
N THR A 200 -12.89 -1.73 -8.31
CA THR A 200 -13.92 -0.73 -8.59
C THR A 200 -14.93 -1.35 -9.55
N ALA A 201 -16.08 -1.79 -9.01
CA ALA A 201 -17.26 -2.27 -9.74
C ALA A 201 -17.02 -3.39 -10.77
N ARG A 202 -16.82 -4.63 -10.30
CA ARG A 202 -17.31 -5.81 -11.03
C ARG A 202 -18.68 -6.17 -10.48
N ASN A 203 -19.72 -5.55 -11.03
CA ASN A 203 -21.08 -6.09 -11.15
C ASN A 203 -21.97 -5.09 -11.89
N SER A 204 -21.84 -5.07 -13.21
CA SER A 204 -22.98 -4.83 -14.09
C SER A 204 -22.84 -5.86 -15.19
N LEU A 205 -23.69 -6.88 -15.11
CA LEU A 205 -23.94 -7.85 -16.16
C LEU A 205 -24.33 -7.13 -17.46
#